data_AF-A0A7D8YZ08-F1
#
_entry.id   AF-A0A7D8YZ08-F1
#
_cell.length_a   1.000
_cell.length_b   1.000
_cell.length_c   1.000
_cell.angle_alpha   90.00
_cell.angle_beta   90.00
_cell.angle_gamma   90.00
#
_symmetry.space_group_name_H-M   'P 1'
#
loop_
_entity.id
_entity.type
_entity.pdbx_description
1 polymer ?
#
loop_
_entity_poly.entity_id
_entity_poly.type
_entity_poly.pdbx_seq_one_letter_code
_entity_poly.pdbx_strand_id
1 'polypeptide(L)'
;MPKDWSKPTNLGTTACGKSVRALGSNAVIALNSTWMSDVGKGNLCGREVQIWKDGKQIHLRNGGGGPFVLWEACQACITLPRIDMSVEGYMAASGDTQCLNGVVGGFEVRVMDNFVLRAGAGAVQPATVVAVSAAVLLALVAASF
;
A
#
# COMPACT_ATOMS: atom_id res chain seq x y z
N MET A 1 -6.04 26.64 7.21
CA MET A 1 -5.81 25.49 6.31
C MET A 1 -6.38 24.24 6.97
N PRO A 2 -7.10 23.35 6.28
CA PRO A 2 -7.78 22.22 6.92
C PRO A 2 -6.76 21.33 7.64
N LYS A 3 -7.04 20.99 8.90
CA LYS A 3 -6.13 20.35 9.85
C LYS A 3 -5.93 18.83 9.64
N ASP A 4 -6.34 18.28 8.50
CA ASP A 4 -6.48 16.82 8.35
C ASP A 4 -6.03 16.32 6.98
N TRP A 5 -4.76 16.55 6.64
CA TRP A 5 -4.08 15.97 5.47
C TRP A 5 -3.93 14.44 5.58
N SER A 6 -4.21 13.86 6.76
CA SER A 6 -4.25 12.43 7.01
C SER A 6 -5.49 11.74 6.47
N LYS A 7 -6.42 12.44 5.81
CA LYS A 7 -7.58 11.81 5.16
C LYS A 7 -7.43 11.79 3.64
N PRO A 8 -7.89 10.71 2.98
CA PRO A 8 -8.04 10.70 1.53
C PRO A 8 -8.89 11.87 1.03
N THR A 9 -8.27 12.82 0.34
CA THR A 9 -8.95 14.04 -0.17
C THR A 9 -9.28 13.98 -1.66
N ASN A 10 -8.66 13.08 -2.42
CA ASN A 10 -8.93 12.94 -3.85
C ASN A 10 -10.33 12.36 -4.08
N LEU A 11 -11.19 13.17 -4.71
CA LEU A 11 -12.58 12.82 -5.08
C LEU A 11 -12.72 12.38 -6.54
N GLY A 12 -11.70 12.60 -7.36
CA GLY A 12 -11.73 12.31 -8.80
C GLY A 12 -11.50 10.84 -9.09
N THR A 13 -11.90 10.41 -10.29
CA THR A 13 -11.56 9.09 -10.82
C THR A 13 -10.04 8.96 -10.95
N THR A 14 -9.49 7.86 -10.46
CA THR A 14 -8.07 7.56 -10.57
C THR A 14 -7.77 6.82 -11.86
N ALA A 15 -6.49 6.65 -12.22
CA ALA A 15 -6.10 5.83 -13.36
C ALA A 15 -6.66 4.40 -13.30
N CYS A 16 -6.88 3.86 -12.10
CA CYS A 16 -7.42 2.52 -11.84
C CYS A 16 -8.91 2.48 -11.48
N GLY A 17 -9.63 3.61 -11.57
CA GLY A 17 -11.08 3.68 -11.37
C GLY A 17 -11.48 4.53 -10.17
N LYS A 18 -11.92 3.90 -9.07
CA LYS A 18 -12.50 4.62 -7.92
C LYS A 18 -11.52 5.64 -7.34
N SER A 19 -12.05 6.76 -6.85
CA SER A 19 -11.26 7.78 -6.16
C SER A 19 -10.56 7.24 -4.92
N VAL A 20 -9.44 7.85 -4.53
CA VAL A 20 -8.71 7.46 -3.30
C VAL A 20 -9.61 7.59 -2.07
N ARG A 21 -10.51 8.58 -2.04
CA ARG A 21 -11.52 8.69 -0.98
C ARG A 21 -12.52 7.54 -0.98
N ALA A 22 -12.97 7.08 -2.15
CA ALA A 22 -13.85 5.93 -2.25
C ALA A 22 -13.16 4.60 -1.87
N LEU A 23 -11.83 4.53 -1.95
CA LEU A 23 -11.05 3.43 -1.39
C LEU A 23 -10.93 3.46 0.13
N GLY A 24 -11.11 4.64 0.75
CA GLY A 24 -10.94 4.82 2.18
C GLY A 24 -9.51 4.58 2.68
N SER A 25 -8.51 4.72 1.81
CA SER A 25 -7.11 4.40 2.13
C SER A 25 -6.15 5.48 1.64
N ASN A 26 -5.15 5.82 2.46
CA ASN A 26 -3.99 6.62 2.05
C ASN A 26 -2.82 5.76 1.56
N ALA A 27 -2.94 4.44 1.54
CA ALA A 27 -1.85 3.56 1.10
C ALA A 27 -1.74 3.51 -0.43
N VAL A 28 -2.13 4.57 -1.15
CA VAL A 28 -2.10 4.61 -2.62
C VAL A 28 -0.78 5.15 -3.12
N ILE A 29 -0.24 4.49 -4.15
CA ILE A 29 0.93 4.91 -4.91
C ILE A 29 0.52 5.17 -6.35
N ALA A 30 1.08 6.24 -6.90
CA ALA A 30 1.07 6.54 -8.32
C ALA A 30 2.45 6.32 -8.94
N LEU A 31 2.48 5.64 -10.09
CA LEU A 31 3.71 5.36 -10.83
C LEU A 31 3.66 6.00 -12.22
N ASN A 32 4.80 5.96 -12.91
CA ASN A 32 4.98 6.45 -14.27
C ASN A 32 3.80 6.04 -15.18
N SER A 33 3.10 7.02 -15.73
CA SER A 33 1.87 6.79 -16.49
C SER A 33 2.12 6.10 -17.84
N THR A 34 3.27 6.33 -18.48
CA THR A 34 3.67 5.63 -19.71
C THR A 34 3.86 4.15 -19.42
N TRP A 35 4.64 3.82 -18.37
CA TRP A 35 4.86 2.42 -17.97
C TRP A 35 3.54 1.70 -17.63
N MET A 36 2.63 2.37 -16.92
CA MET A 36 1.31 1.80 -16.64
C MET A 36 0.45 1.57 -17.89
N SER A 37 0.61 2.42 -18.90
CA SER A 37 -0.05 2.25 -20.19
C SER A 37 0.54 1.05 -20.95
N ASP A 38 1.86 0.94 -21.01
CA ASP A 38 2.58 -0.08 -21.78
C ASP A 38 2.37 -1.49 -21.23
N VAL A 39 2.44 -1.67 -19.91
CA VAL A 39 2.17 -2.97 -19.26
C VAL A 39 0.68 -3.27 -19.20
N GLY A 40 -0.15 -2.23 -19.23
CA GLY A 40 -1.59 -2.32 -19.16
C GLY A 40 -2.13 -2.22 -17.73
N LYS A 41 -3.07 -1.29 -17.54
CA LYS A 41 -3.72 -1.01 -16.26
C LYS A 41 -4.35 -2.25 -15.62
N GLY A 42 -4.98 -3.13 -16.40
CA GLY A 42 -5.58 -4.38 -15.87
C GLY A 42 -4.57 -5.33 -15.23
N ASN A 43 -3.31 -5.26 -15.66
CA ASN A 43 -2.23 -6.06 -15.09
C ASN A 43 -1.60 -5.41 -13.87
N LEU A 44 -1.83 -4.13 -13.58
CA LEU A 44 -1.07 -3.36 -12.57
C LEU A 44 -1.96 -2.80 -11.46
N CYS A 45 -3.16 -2.36 -11.79
CA CYS A 45 -4.07 -1.73 -10.86
C CYS A 45 -4.45 -2.67 -9.72
N GLY A 46 -4.21 -2.22 -8.49
CA GLY A 46 -4.52 -2.97 -7.29
C GLY A 46 -3.42 -3.90 -6.81
N ARG A 47 -2.27 -3.93 -7.49
CA ARG A 47 -1.08 -4.63 -7.02
C ARG A 47 -0.51 -3.99 -5.77
N GLU A 48 0.02 -4.83 -4.90
CA GLU A 48 0.85 -4.40 -3.78
C GLU A 48 2.13 -3.74 -4.31
N VAL A 49 2.50 -2.64 -3.65
CA VAL A 49 3.77 -1.97 -3.83
C VAL A 49 4.50 -2.04 -2.50
N GLN A 50 5.74 -2.48 -2.54
CA GLN A 50 6.63 -2.42 -1.40
C GLN A 50 7.67 -1.34 -1.65
N ILE A 51 7.94 -0.53 -0.62
CA ILE A 51 8.84 0.61 -0.68
C ILE A 51 9.85 0.47 0.44
N TRP A 52 11.13 0.61 0.12
CA TRP A 52 12.21 0.60 1.09
C TRP A 52 13.03 1.88 0.99
N LYS A 53 13.58 2.27 2.12
CA LYS A 53 14.57 3.33 2.23
C LYS A 53 15.63 2.88 3.20
N ASP A 54 16.90 2.99 2.81
CA ASP A 54 18.04 2.65 3.67
C ASP A 54 17.92 1.23 4.27
N GLY A 55 17.46 0.27 3.45
CA GLY A 55 17.25 -1.14 3.84
C GLY A 55 16.02 -1.41 4.70
N LYS A 56 15.21 -0.40 5.04
CA LYS A 56 14.00 -0.56 5.86
C LYS A 56 12.74 -0.42 5.01
N GLN A 57 11.83 -1.38 5.17
CA GLN A 57 10.52 -1.29 4.53
C GLN A 57 9.70 -0.18 5.19
N ILE A 58 9.09 0.66 4.35
CA ILE A 58 8.22 1.74 4.79
C ILE A 58 6.82 1.21 5.00
N HIS A 59 6.21 1.58 6.13
CA HIS A 59 4.82 1.29 6.48
C HIS A 59 4.14 2.58 6.96
N LEU A 60 2.83 2.72 6.74
CA LEU A 60 2.07 3.87 7.23
C LEU A 60 2.06 3.94 8.75
N ARG A 61 2.23 5.14 9.31
CA ARG A 61 2.40 5.36 10.77
C ARG A 61 1.10 5.24 11.58
N ASN A 62 -0.05 5.65 11.06
CA ASN A 62 -1.24 5.93 11.89
C ASN A 62 -2.37 4.90 11.73
N GLY A 63 -2.03 3.61 11.65
CA GLY A 63 -3.05 2.54 11.69
C GLY A 63 -3.83 2.32 10.39
N GLY A 64 -3.39 2.93 9.28
CA GLY A 64 -3.86 2.58 7.92
C GLY A 64 -3.46 1.18 7.46
N GLY A 65 -2.51 0.54 8.17
CA GLY A 65 -2.26 -0.91 8.32
C GLY A 65 -1.97 -1.78 7.10
N GLY A 66 -2.38 -1.36 5.92
CA GLY A 66 -2.30 -2.15 4.70
C GLY A 66 -1.00 -1.92 3.91
N PRO A 67 -0.65 -2.87 3.04
CA PRO A 67 0.37 -2.64 2.02
C PRO A 67 0.04 -1.44 1.16
N PHE A 68 1.07 -0.78 0.63
CA PHE A 68 0.82 0.21 -0.43
C PHE A 68 0.23 -0.47 -1.66
N VAL A 69 -0.63 0.25 -2.38
CA VAL A 69 -1.33 -0.25 -3.55
C VAL A 69 -1.13 0.69 -4.73
N LEU A 70 -0.79 0.11 -5.88
CA LEU A 70 -0.73 0.83 -7.15
C LEU A 70 -2.15 1.12 -7.62
N TRP A 71 -2.56 2.38 -7.61
CA TRP A 71 -3.94 2.75 -7.97
C TRP A 71 -4.06 4.01 -8.84
N GLU A 72 -2.98 4.74 -9.02
CA GLU A 72 -2.97 5.98 -9.77
C GLU A 72 -1.80 6.02 -10.76
N ALA A 73 -1.91 6.87 -11.78
CA ALA A 73 -0.85 7.15 -12.73
C ALA A 73 -0.33 8.57 -12.55
N CYS A 74 0.99 8.73 -12.57
CA CYS A 74 1.67 10.00 -12.33
C CYS A 74 2.33 10.50 -13.62
N GLN A 75 1.77 11.56 -14.20
CA GLN A 75 2.33 12.24 -15.37
C GLN A 75 3.68 12.89 -15.07
N ALA A 76 3.82 13.49 -13.87
CA ALA A 76 5.09 14.08 -13.43
C ALA A 76 6.21 13.05 -13.22
N CYS A 77 5.87 11.77 -13.16
CA CYS A 77 6.80 10.66 -12.97
C CYS A 77 7.25 10.03 -14.30
N ILE A 78 6.82 10.57 -15.45
CA ILE A 78 7.25 10.09 -16.77
C ILE A 78 8.74 10.33 -16.98
N THR A 79 9.22 11.52 -16.61
CA THR A 79 10.55 12.03 -16.99
C THR A 79 11.64 11.73 -15.98
N LEU A 80 11.29 11.25 -14.79
CA LEU A 80 12.23 10.96 -13.71
C LEU A 80 11.80 9.68 -12.97
N PRO A 81 12.73 8.85 -12.48
CA PRO A 81 12.42 7.68 -11.67
C PRO A 81 11.88 8.12 -10.31
N ARG A 82 10.58 8.36 -10.25
CA ARG A 82 9.85 8.87 -9.08
C ARG A 82 8.57 8.08 -8.88
N ILE A 83 8.15 8.03 -7.62
CA ILE A 83 6.84 7.58 -7.21
C ILE A 83 6.13 8.76 -6.56
N ASP A 84 4.84 8.88 -6.79
CA ASP A 84 4.01 9.85 -6.08
C ASP A 84 3.17 9.08 -5.06
N MET A 85 3.25 9.51 -3.81
CA MET A 85 2.68 8.80 -2.66
C MET A 85 1.79 9.75 -1.88
N SER A 86 0.87 9.19 -1.11
CA SER A 86 0.11 10.00 -0.18
C SER A 86 1.02 10.76 0.79
N VAL A 87 0.53 11.87 1.33
CA VAL A 87 1.24 12.65 2.36
C VAL A 87 1.64 11.78 3.56
N GLU A 88 0.78 10.83 3.95
CA GLU A 88 1.09 9.90 5.04
C GLU A 88 2.24 8.94 4.67
N GLY A 89 2.24 8.41 3.44
CA GLY A 89 3.34 7.62 2.91
C GLY A 89 4.65 8.41 2.89
N TYR A 90 4.58 9.67 2.46
CA TYR A 90 5.73 10.57 2.46
C TYR A 90 6.29 10.79 3.86
N MET A 91 5.44 11.10 4.83
CA MET A 91 5.84 11.32 6.22
C MET A 91 6.42 10.05 6.85
N ALA A 92 5.88 8.89 6.53
CA ALA A 92 6.44 7.61 6.95
C ALA A 92 7.83 7.36 6.35
N ALA A 93 8.02 7.72 5.08
CA ALA A 93 9.26 7.48 4.33
C ALA A 93 10.38 8.49 4.65
N SER A 94 10.04 9.74 4.93
CA SER A 94 10.98 10.84 5.16
C SER A 94 11.23 11.13 6.63
N GLY A 95 10.33 10.72 7.51
CA GLY A 95 10.32 11.16 8.91
C GLY A 95 9.79 12.59 9.10
N ASP A 96 9.38 13.28 8.02
CA ASP A 96 8.75 14.59 8.08
C ASP A 96 7.40 14.54 8.82
N THR A 97 7.00 15.68 9.38
CA THR A 97 5.72 15.86 10.08
C THR A 97 4.71 16.70 9.29
N GLN A 98 5.15 17.41 8.26
CA GLN A 98 4.33 18.41 7.55
C GLN A 98 4.55 18.44 6.02
N CYS A 99 5.30 17.49 5.45
CA CYS A 99 5.60 17.44 4.02
C CYS A 99 6.29 18.71 3.48
N LEU A 100 7.15 19.33 4.30
CA LEU A 100 7.85 20.57 3.97
C LEU A 100 9.10 20.34 3.13
N ASN A 101 9.70 19.15 3.22
CA ASN A 101 10.92 18.84 2.49
C ASN A 101 10.65 18.51 1.00
N GLY A 102 9.38 18.42 0.59
CA GLY A 102 9.01 18.19 -0.81
C GLY A 102 9.51 16.84 -1.33
N VAL A 103 10.42 16.83 -2.30
CA VAL A 103 10.91 15.58 -2.91
C VAL A 103 12.09 15.00 -2.12
N VAL A 104 12.00 13.71 -1.76
CA VAL A 104 13.10 12.97 -1.12
C VAL A 104 13.50 11.75 -1.97
N GLY A 105 14.78 11.39 -1.95
CA GLY A 105 15.34 10.28 -2.75
C GLY A 105 15.74 9.05 -1.92
N GLY A 106 16.38 8.08 -2.57
CA GLY A 106 16.93 6.88 -1.93
C GLY A 106 15.92 5.76 -1.71
N PHE A 107 14.91 5.67 -2.57
CA PHE A 107 13.90 4.62 -2.49
C PHE A 107 14.21 3.44 -3.40
N GLU A 108 13.97 2.26 -2.87
CA GLU A 108 13.76 1.05 -3.66
C GLU A 108 12.26 0.77 -3.70
N VAL A 109 11.74 0.45 -4.88
CA VAL A 109 10.31 0.23 -5.12
C VAL A 109 10.13 -1.07 -5.87
N ARG A 110 9.26 -1.93 -5.36
CA ARG A 110 8.91 -3.20 -6.01
C ARG A 110 7.40 -3.29 -6.14
N VAL A 111 6.93 -3.54 -7.35
CA VAL A 111 5.53 -3.88 -7.62
C VAL A 111 5.42 -5.40 -7.55
N MET A 112 4.59 -5.88 -6.65
CA MET A 112 4.52 -7.30 -6.30
C MET A 112 3.48 -8.03 -7.17
N ASP A 113 3.61 -9.36 -7.24
CA ASP A 113 2.65 -10.18 -7.98
C ASP A 113 1.26 -10.27 -7.30
N ASN A 114 1.20 -9.92 -6.01
CA ASN A 114 -0.02 -9.93 -5.21
C ASN A 114 -0.96 -8.76 -5.55
N PHE A 115 -2.26 -9.03 -5.64
CA PHE A 115 -3.32 -8.02 -5.74
C PHE A 115 -3.99 -7.82 -4.39
N VAL A 116 -3.87 -6.62 -3.84
CA VAL A 116 -4.46 -6.24 -2.55
C VAL A 116 -5.78 -5.50 -2.70
N LEU A 117 -6.05 -4.95 -3.88
CA LEU A 117 -7.36 -4.47 -4.30
C LEU A 117 -7.65 -5.04 -5.68
N ARG A 118 -8.86 -5.56 -5.92
CA ARG A 118 -9.29 -5.89 -7.28
C ARG A 118 -10.15 -4.75 -7.82
N ALA A 119 -9.82 -4.26 -9.01
CA ALA A 119 -10.66 -3.29 -9.71
C ALA A 119 -12.06 -3.88 -9.92
N GLY A 120 -13.02 -3.48 -9.07
CA GLY A 120 -14.41 -3.97 -9.07
C GLY A 120 -14.89 -4.58 -7.74
N ALA A 121 -14.00 -5.04 -6.85
CA ALA A 121 -14.40 -5.60 -5.56
C ALA A 121 -14.38 -4.50 -4.48
N GLY A 122 -15.55 -4.20 -3.91
CA GLY A 122 -15.64 -3.41 -2.69
C GLY A 122 -15.10 -4.22 -1.51
N ALA A 123 -14.44 -3.52 -0.58
CA ALA A 123 -13.95 -3.97 0.72
C ALA A 123 -12.93 -5.11 0.72
N VAL A 124 -11.74 -4.81 1.26
CA VAL A 124 -10.71 -5.77 1.64
C VAL A 124 -11.32 -6.80 2.59
N GLN A 125 -11.36 -8.08 2.18
CA GLN A 125 -11.59 -9.17 3.13
C GLN A 125 -10.31 -9.36 3.95
N PRO A 126 -10.38 -9.38 5.30
CA PRO A 126 -9.21 -9.70 6.10
C PRO A 126 -8.76 -11.13 5.79
N ALA A 127 -7.47 -11.31 5.52
CA ALA A 127 -6.88 -12.61 5.30
C ALA A 127 -7.11 -13.50 6.54
N THR A 128 -7.95 -14.51 6.42
CA THR A 128 -8.08 -15.58 7.42
C THR A 128 -6.76 -16.34 7.49
N VAL A 129 -5.98 -16.09 8.53
CA VAL A 129 -4.86 -16.95 8.91
C VAL A 129 -5.45 -18.27 9.39
N VAL A 130 -5.35 -19.31 8.58
CA VAL A 130 -5.67 -20.68 9.01
C VAL A 130 -4.54 -21.14 9.94
N ALA A 131 -4.74 -20.98 11.25
CA ALA A 131 -3.87 -21.57 12.26
C ALA A 131 -4.13 -23.09 12.29
N VAL A 132 -3.25 -23.87 11.67
CA VAL A 132 -3.24 -25.32 11.82
C VAL A 132 -2.66 -25.63 13.21
N SER A 133 -3.53 -25.87 14.19
CA SER A 133 -3.11 -26.29 15.52
C SER A 133 -2.73 -27.78 15.49
N ALA A 134 -1.43 -28.06 15.63
CA ALA A 134 -0.93 -29.41 15.87
C ALA A 134 -1.30 -29.83 17.30
N ALA A 135 -2.31 -30.68 17.44
CA ALA A 135 -2.61 -31.33 18.72
C ALA A 135 -1.59 -32.46 18.95
N VAL A 136 -0.64 -32.24 19.86
CA VAL A 136 0.19 -33.28 20.45
C VAL A 136 -0.64 -33.95 21.55
N LEU A 137 -1.08 -35.19 21.33
CA LEU A 137 -1.66 -36.03 22.38
C LEU A 137 -0.54 -36.49 23.32
N LEU A 138 -0.45 -35.89 24.51
CA LEU A 138 0.26 -36.47 25.65
C LEU A 138 -0.67 -37.48 26.33
N ALA A 139 -0.42 -38.78 26.14
CA ALA A 139 -1.07 -39.82 26.93
C ALA A 139 -0.46 -39.82 28.34
N LEU A 140 -1.21 -39.33 29.33
CA LEU A 140 -0.90 -39.53 30.74
C LEU A 140 -1.12 -41.00 31.11
N VAL A 141 -0.03 -41.65 31.51
CA VAL A 141 -0.04 -42.91 32.26
C VAL A 141 -0.63 -42.61 33.64
N ALA A 142 -1.85 -43.08 33.91
CA ALA A 142 -2.40 -43.12 35.26
C ALA A 142 -2.31 -44.55 35.79
N ALA A 143 -1.34 -44.77 36.67
CA ALA A 143 -1.27 -45.91 37.57
C ALA A 143 -2.38 -45.84 38.63
N SER A 144 -2.99 -46.98 38.99
CA SER A 144 -3.70 -47.36 40.22
C SER A 144 -4.38 -48.72 39.93
N PHE A 145 -4.22 -49.86 40.63
CA PHE A 145 -3.91 -50.21 42.01
C PHE A 145 -3.08 -51.50 42.06
#